data_AF-A0A075MZ41-F1
#
_entry.id   AF-A0A075MZ41-F1
#
_cell.length_a   1.000
_cell.length_b   1.000
_cell.length_c   1.000
_cell.angle_alpha   90.00
_cell.angle_beta   90.00
_cell.angle_gamma   90.00
#
_symmetry.space_group_name_H-M   'P 1'
#
loop_
_entity.id
_entity.type
_entity.pdbx_description
1 polymer ?
#
loop_
_entity_poly.entity_id
_entity_poly.type
_entity_poly.pdbx_seq_one_letter_code
_entity_poly.pdbx_strand_id
1 'polypeptide(L)'
;MSASSESLDAILQLPQRKLVVAQSEVHLNKPAKNEIFVLMIEESRGSAGGRAAGSGHRKIGKVYGFACEGGKCDKLYEVDDPAKVEMFDIPYSAVAMDIVLSTGQPYVVQGIVDPEFVANYKGIAGNLK
;
A
#
# COMPACT_ATOMS: atom_id res chain seq x y z
N MET A 1 19.21 12.63 -12.74
CA MET A 1 18.89 11.18 -12.86
C MET A 1 17.38 11.07 -12.78
N SER A 2 16.76 10.57 -13.84
CA SER A 2 15.31 10.50 -14.05
C SER A 2 14.62 9.72 -12.94
N ALA A 3 13.58 10.30 -12.34
CA ALA A 3 12.69 9.61 -11.41
C ALA A 3 12.06 8.42 -12.14
N SER A 4 12.52 7.21 -11.86
CA SER A 4 11.86 5.99 -12.30
C SER A 4 10.49 5.95 -11.62
N SER A 5 9.43 6.31 -12.35
CA SER A 5 8.07 6.16 -11.85
C SER A 5 7.77 4.67 -11.72
N GLU A 6 8.00 4.11 -10.53
CA GLU A 6 7.67 2.72 -10.23
C GLU A 6 6.19 2.47 -10.48
N SER A 7 5.87 1.47 -11.30
CA SER A 7 4.48 1.07 -11.57
C SER A 7 3.89 0.35 -10.36
N LEU A 8 2.56 0.36 -10.26
CA LEU A 8 1.86 -0.38 -9.20
C LEU A 8 2.22 -1.87 -9.21
N ASP A 9 2.23 -2.51 -10.39
CA ASP A 9 2.63 -3.92 -10.54
C ASP A 9 4.02 -4.19 -9.96
N ALA A 10 5.00 -3.34 -10.28
CA ALA A 10 6.37 -3.49 -9.78
C ALA A 10 6.41 -3.40 -8.25
N ILE A 11 5.72 -2.41 -7.67
CA ILE A 11 5.64 -2.23 -6.21
C ILE A 11 4.93 -3.42 -5.54
N LEU A 12 3.82 -3.91 -6.10
CA LEU A 12 3.08 -5.05 -5.58
C LEU A 12 3.90 -6.35 -5.62
N GLN A 13 4.84 -6.47 -6.55
CA GLN A 13 5.72 -7.64 -6.68
C GLN A 13 7.04 -7.54 -5.92
N LEU A 14 7.38 -6.40 -5.31
CA LEU A 14 8.59 -6.28 -4.47
C LEU A 14 8.60 -7.34 -3.35
N PRO A 15 9.75 -7.94 -3.00
CA PRO A 15 9.83 -8.95 -1.93
C PRO A 15 9.70 -8.38 -0.51
N GLN A 16 9.40 -7.08 -0.37
CA GLN A 16 9.20 -6.40 0.91
C GLN A 16 7.76 -6.56 1.40
N ARG A 17 7.59 -6.64 2.72
CA ARG A 17 6.27 -6.64 3.36
C ARG A 17 5.52 -5.35 3.04
N LYS A 18 4.28 -5.48 2.61
CA LYS A 18 3.42 -4.35 2.27
C LYS A 18 1.97 -4.63 2.64
N LEU A 19 1.20 -3.57 2.84
CA LEU A 19 -0.25 -3.62 3.03
C LEU A 19 -0.92 -2.82 1.93
N VAL A 20 -1.89 -3.42 1.27
CA VAL A 20 -2.69 -2.77 0.23
C VAL A 20 -4.01 -2.30 0.82
N VAL A 21 -4.36 -1.05 0.60
CA VAL A 21 -5.64 -0.47 0.99
C VAL A 21 -6.30 0.05 -0.28
N ALA A 22 -7.40 -0.57 -0.67
CA ALA A 22 -8.06 -0.29 -1.95
C ALA A 22 -9.50 0.19 -1.74
N GLN A 23 -9.98 1.05 -2.64
CA GLN A 23 -11.35 1.55 -2.60
C GLN A 23 -12.35 0.46 -3.00
N SER A 24 -11.97 -0.38 -3.94
CA SER A 24 -12.77 -1.51 -4.44
C SER A 24 -11.86 -2.71 -4.73
N GLU A 25 -12.43 -3.83 -5.18
CA GLU A 25 -11.65 -5.00 -5.58
C GLU A 25 -10.54 -4.64 -6.58
N VAL A 26 -9.36 -5.21 -6.39
CA VAL A 26 -8.17 -4.86 -7.17
C VAL A 26 -8.06 -5.74 -8.41
N HIS A 27 -8.62 -5.25 -9.52
CA HIS A 27 -8.48 -5.84 -10.85
C HIS A 27 -7.85 -4.81 -11.79
N LEU A 28 -6.51 -4.78 -11.85
CA LEU A 28 -5.76 -3.72 -12.56
C LEU A 28 -5.87 -3.79 -14.09
N ASN A 29 -6.32 -4.93 -14.62
CA ASN A 29 -6.58 -5.12 -16.05
C ASN A 29 -8.00 -4.69 -16.49
N LYS A 30 -8.87 -4.31 -15.55
CA LYS A 30 -10.25 -3.88 -15.85
C LYS A 30 -10.31 -2.35 -15.96
N PRO A 31 -11.30 -1.81 -16.71
CA PRO A 31 -11.45 -0.36 -16.86
C PRO A 31 -12.03 0.36 -15.63
N ALA A 32 -12.46 -0.39 -14.62
CA ALA A 32 -13.10 0.16 -13.43
C ALA A 32 -12.15 1.10 -12.67
N LYS A 33 -12.69 2.23 -12.21
CA LYS A 33 -11.94 3.15 -11.37
C LYS A 33 -11.66 2.52 -10.01
N ASN A 34 -10.43 2.63 -9.55
CA ASN A 34 -10.03 2.22 -8.22
C ASN A 34 -8.91 3.15 -7.72
N GLU A 35 -8.85 3.35 -6.42
CA GLU A 35 -7.80 4.12 -5.78
C GLU A 35 -7.16 3.24 -4.72
N ILE A 36 -5.84 3.15 -4.80
CA ILE A 36 -5.09 2.12 -4.10
C ILE A 36 -3.91 2.78 -3.41
N PHE A 37 -3.79 2.53 -2.12
CA PHE A 37 -2.61 2.86 -1.33
C PHE A 37 -1.82 1.60 -1.02
N VAL A 38 -0.49 1.71 -1.08
CA VAL A 38 0.44 0.65 -0.70
C VAL A 38 1.31 1.17 0.43
N LEU A 39 1.14 0.60 1.62
CA LEU A 39 1.95 0.89 2.80
C LEU A 39 3.13 -0.09 2.83
N MET A 40 4.35 0.42 2.63
CA MET A 40 5.56 -0.37 2.76
C MET A 40 5.89 -0.51 4.24
N ILE A 41 5.84 -1.74 4.74
CA ILE A 41 6.03 -2.02 6.17
C ILE A 41 7.50 -2.31 6.43
N GLU A 42 8.06 -1.63 7.41
CA GLU A 42 9.36 -1.92 7.99
C GLU A 42 9.17 -2.91 9.14
N GLU A 43 9.91 -4.02 9.09
CA GLU A 43 10.00 -4.92 10.22
C GLU A 43 11.18 -4.49 11.08
N SER A 44 10.90 -4.13 12.34
CA SER A 44 11.97 -3.96 13.32
C SER A 44 12.66 -5.31 13.53
N ARG A 45 13.98 -5.37 13.32
CA ARG A 45 14.83 -6.57 13.51
C ARG A 45 15.03 -6.94 14.99
N GLY A 46 14.00 -6.80 15.81
CA GLY A 46 14.06 -6.97 17.26
C GLY A 46 13.01 -7.92 17.79
N SER A 47 13.05 -9.20 17.40
CA SER A 47 12.47 -10.28 18.22
C SER A 47 12.94 -11.66 17.72
N ALA A 48 14.24 -11.93 17.84
CA ALA A 48 14.78 -13.28 17.80
C ALA A 48 15.33 -13.61 19.19
N GLY A 49 14.57 -14.37 19.99
CA GLY A 49 15.06 -15.07 21.18
C GLY A 49 14.83 -14.35 22.53
N GLY A 50 13.93 -14.91 23.34
CA GLY A 50 13.93 -14.74 24.79
C GLY A 50 12.69 -14.05 25.37
N ARG A 51 11.71 -14.87 25.80
CA ARG A 51 10.72 -14.74 26.90
C ARG A 51 10.24 -13.36 27.42
N ALA A 52 10.47 -12.25 26.72
CA ALA A 52 10.01 -10.92 27.07
C ALA A 52 9.02 -10.43 26.00
N ALA A 53 7.91 -9.89 26.46
CA ALA A 53 6.73 -9.44 25.70
C ALA A 53 7.04 -8.92 24.29
N GLY A 54 6.69 -9.71 23.28
CA GLY A 54 6.80 -9.33 21.88
C GLY A 54 5.77 -8.27 21.52
N SER A 55 6.21 -7.02 21.41
CA SER A 55 5.51 -5.99 20.65
C SER A 55 6.38 -5.64 19.44
N GLY A 56 6.30 -6.49 18.42
CA GLY A 56 6.86 -6.16 17.11
C GLY A 56 6.12 -4.94 16.58
N HIS A 57 6.67 -3.75 16.79
CA HIS A 57 6.13 -2.52 16.26
C HIS A 57 6.23 -2.60 14.73
N ARG A 58 5.09 -2.78 14.07
CA ARG A 58 4.96 -2.62 12.61
C ARG A 58 4.98 -1.13 12.35
N LYS A 59 5.98 -0.64 11.64
CA LYS A 59 6.07 0.76 11.24
C LYS A 59 5.89 0.85 9.72
N ILE A 60 5.21 1.90 9.27
CA ILE A 60 5.18 2.24 7.84
C ILE A 60 6.47 3.00 7.54
N GLY A 61 7.24 2.55 6.56
CA GLY A 61 8.45 3.25 6.09
C GLY A 61 8.19 4.15 4.88
N LYS A 62 7.23 3.77 4.04
CA LYS A 62 6.85 4.55 2.85
C LYS A 62 5.39 4.27 2.48
N VAL A 63 4.71 5.27 1.93
CA VAL A 63 3.35 5.15 1.38
C VAL A 63 3.35 5.55 -0.09
N TYR A 64 2.77 4.70 -0.93
CA TYR A 64 2.45 5.03 -2.31
C TYR A 64 0.94 5.14 -2.48
N GLY A 65 0.47 6.10 -3.27
CA GLY A 65 -0.94 6.25 -3.64
C GLY A 65 -1.12 6.27 -5.15
N PHE A 66 -2.06 5.47 -5.65
CA PHE A 66 -2.35 5.29 -7.07
C PHE A 66 -3.81 5.56 -7.37
N ALA A 67 -4.06 6.15 -8.54
CA ALA A 67 -5.38 6.14 -9.16
C ALA A 67 -5.33 5.24 -10.39
N CYS A 68 -6.19 4.24 -10.41
CA CYS A 68 -6.36 3.31 -11.50
C CYS A 68 -7.65 3.61 -12.26
N GLU A 69 -7.56 3.82 -13.57
CA GLU A 69 -8.71 4.05 -14.46
C GLU A 69 -8.38 3.53 -15.86
N GLY A 70 -9.31 2.84 -16.51
CA GLY A 70 -9.10 2.37 -17.88
C GLY A 70 -7.97 1.34 -18.03
N GLY A 71 -7.70 0.53 -17.00
CA GLY A 71 -6.62 -0.47 -17.01
C GLY A 71 -5.21 0.11 -16.88
N LYS A 72 -5.08 1.38 -16.50
CA LYS A 72 -3.82 2.06 -16.19
C LYS A 72 -3.85 2.59 -14.77
N CYS A 73 -2.70 2.56 -14.09
CA CYS A 73 -2.56 3.07 -12.73
C CYS A 73 -1.46 4.13 -12.68
N ASP A 74 -1.86 5.36 -12.38
CA ASP A 74 -0.96 6.49 -12.25
C ASP A 74 -0.62 6.72 -10.77
N LYS A 75 0.66 6.87 -10.46
CA LYS A 75 1.12 7.22 -9.11
C LYS A 75 0.78 8.68 -8.84
N LEU A 76 -0.06 8.90 -7.83
CA LEU A 76 -0.47 10.23 -7.38
C LEU A 76 0.37 10.75 -6.21
N TYR A 77 0.78 9.84 -5.34
CA TYR A 77 1.46 10.18 -4.09
C TYR A 77 2.63 9.22 -3.84
N GLU A 78 3.71 9.79 -3.32
CA GLU A 78 4.82 9.06 -2.71
C GLU A 78 5.21 9.84 -1.45
N VAL A 79 5.11 9.20 -0.30
CA VAL A 79 5.41 9.79 1.01
C VAL A 79 6.42 8.90 1.71
N ASP A 80 7.59 9.45 1.98
CA ASP A 80 8.73 8.76 2.60
C ASP A 80 9.29 9.50 3.82
N ASP A 81 8.85 10.74 4.06
CA ASP A 81 9.15 11.49 5.28
C ASP A 81 8.52 10.81 6.51
N PRO A 82 9.31 10.34 7.49
CA PRO A 82 8.81 9.63 8.66
C PRO A 82 7.70 10.38 9.41
N ALA A 83 7.79 11.71 9.53
CA ALA A 83 6.80 12.50 10.25
C ALA A 83 5.44 12.54 9.52
N LYS A 84 5.47 12.48 8.19
CA LYS A 84 4.26 12.44 7.35
C LYS A 84 3.69 11.03 7.25
N VAL A 85 4.56 10.02 7.17
CA VAL A 85 4.18 8.61 7.11
C VAL A 85 3.47 8.17 8.40
N GLU A 86 3.86 8.69 9.56
CA GLU A 86 3.21 8.43 10.85
C GLU A 86 1.76 8.94 10.93
N MET A 87 1.32 9.79 10.00
CA MET A 87 -0.08 10.22 9.90
C MET A 87 -0.99 9.15 9.29
N PHE A 88 -0.43 8.11 8.65
CA PHE A 88 -1.20 7.02 8.04
C PHE A 88 -1.38 5.87 9.04
N ASP A 89 -2.63 5.51 9.33
CA ASP A 89 -2.94 4.38 10.19
C ASP A 89 -2.72 3.03 9.50
N ILE A 90 -2.32 2.00 10.24
CA ILE A 90 -2.26 0.62 9.71
C ILE A 90 -3.60 -0.08 9.95
N PRO A 91 -4.32 -0.55 8.91
CA PRO A 91 -5.58 -1.27 9.11
C PRO A 91 -5.34 -2.62 9.81
N TYR A 92 -5.96 -2.81 10.97
CA TYR A 92 -5.83 -4.04 11.77
C TYR A 92 -6.48 -5.28 11.14
N SER A 93 -7.45 -5.07 10.27
CA SER A 93 -8.26 -6.10 9.58
C SER A 93 -7.68 -6.55 8.24
N ALA A 94 -6.42 -6.23 7.93
CA ALA A 94 -5.80 -6.63 6.67
C ALA A 94 -5.63 -8.16 6.56
N VAL A 95 -6.21 -8.74 5.51
CA VAL A 95 -6.23 -10.17 5.21
C VAL A 95 -5.44 -10.49 3.94
N ALA A 96 -5.28 -11.77 3.60
CA ALA A 96 -4.86 -12.15 2.26
C ALA A 96 -5.98 -11.79 1.27
N MET A 97 -5.63 -10.99 0.26
CA MET A 97 -6.55 -10.46 -0.75
C MET A 97 -6.06 -10.91 -2.13
N ASP A 98 -6.94 -11.58 -2.86
CA ASP A 98 -6.71 -11.93 -4.26
C ASP A 98 -6.85 -10.69 -5.14
N ILE A 99 -5.89 -10.49 -6.03
CA ILE A 99 -5.85 -9.37 -6.97
C ILE A 99 -5.51 -9.86 -8.37
N VAL A 100 -5.78 -9.03 -9.38
CA VAL A 100 -5.35 -9.27 -10.75
C VAL A 100 -4.43 -8.13 -11.19
N LEU A 101 -3.20 -8.47 -11.58
CA LEU A 101 -2.20 -7.51 -12.05
C LEU A 101 -2.58 -6.94 -13.42
N SER A 102 -1.90 -5.88 -13.86
CA SER A 102 -2.19 -5.26 -15.17
C SER A 102 -1.96 -6.22 -16.34
N THR A 103 -1.09 -7.21 -16.16
CA THR A 103 -0.83 -8.30 -17.12
C THR A 103 -1.95 -9.35 -17.18
N GLY A 104 -2.96 -9.27 -16.30
CA GLY A 104 -4.01 -10.26 -16.14
C GLY A 104 -3.63 -11.45 -15.24
N GLN A 105 -2.42 -11.46 -14.68
CA GLN A 105 -1.95 -12.51 -13.80
C GLN A 105 -2.65 -12.42 -12.41
N PRO A 106 -3.20 -13.53 -11.87
CA PRO A 106 -3.67 -13.58 -10.50
C PRO A 106 -2.51 -13.46 -9.51
N TYR A 107 -2.70 -12.70 -8.43
CA TYR A 107 -1.69 -12.49 -7.41
C TYR A 107 -2.33 -12.34 -6.03
N VAL A 108 -1.56 -12.53 -4.96
CA VAL A 108 -2.05 -12.42 -3.58
C VAL A 108 -1.23 -11.39 -2.83
N VAL A 109 -1.91 -10.48 -2.15
CA VAL A 109 -1.29 -9.46 -1.31
C VAL A 109 -1.93 -9.45 0.07
N GLN A 110 -1.26 -8.88 1.06
CA GLN A 110 -1.92 -8.55 2.32
C GLN A 110 -2.61 -7.19 2.17
N GLY A 111 -3.88 -7.08 2.52
CA GLY A 111 -4.62 -5.83 2.36
C GLY A 111 -6.08 -5.86 2.77
N ILE A 112 -6.79 -4.80 2.46
CA ILE A 112 -8.22 -4.62 2.70
C ILE A 112 -8.85 -3.78 1.59
N VAL A 113 -10.11 -4.07 1.27
CA VAL A 113 -10.98 -3.18 0.50
C VAL A 113 -11.80 -2.35 1.49
N ASP A 114 -11.46 -1.07 1.61
CA ASP A 114 -12.10 -0.15 2.54
C ASP A 114 -12.09 1.29 1.97
N PRO A 115 -13.23 1.75 1.40
CA PRO A 115 -13.35 3.09 0.86
C PRO A 115 -13.13 4.21 1.89
N GLU A 116 -13.45 3.98 3.17
CA GLU A 116 -13.31 4.99 4.22
C GLU A 116 -11.83 5.22 4.55
N PHE A 117 -11.04 4.15 4.66
CA PHE A 117 -9.59 4.25 4.80
C PHE A 117 -8.95 4.98 3.61
N VAL A 118 -9.38 4.66 2.38
CA VAL A 118 -8.89 5.36 1.18
C VAL A 118 -9.23 6.84 1.22
N ALA A 119 -10.46 7.20 1.59
CA ALA A 119 -10.86 8.61 1.72
C ALA A 119 -10.01 9.35 2.77
N ASN A 120 -9.74 8.73 3.92
CA ASN A 120 -8.88 9.29 4.96
C ASN A 120 -7.45 9.53 4.46
N TYR A 121 -6.83 8.51 3.84
CA TYR A 121 -5.48 8.62 3.29
C TYR A 121 -5.36 9.68 2.20
N LYS A 122 -6.40 9.85 1.37
CA LYS A 122 -6.44 10.95 0.40
C LYS A 122 -6.49 12.32 1.06
N GLY A 123 -7.24 12.45 2.16
CA GLY A 123 -7.27 13.68 2.95
C GLY A 123 -5.89 14.03 3.50
N ILE A 124 -5.21 13.04 4.09
CA ILE A 124 -3.83 13.18 4.58
C ILE A 124 -2.90 13.57 3.42
N ALA A 125 -2.83 12.75 2.36
CA ALA A 125 -1.92 12.95 1.23
C ALA A 125 -2.17 14.27 0.48
N GLY A 126 -3.42 14.71 0.41
CA GLY A 126 -3.80 16.00 -0.18
C GLY A 126 -3.28 17.20 0.61
N ASN A 127 -3.19 17.09 1.94
CA ASN A 127 -2.68 18.13 2.83
C ASN A 127 -1.14 18.16 2.95
N LEU A 128 -0.47 17.12 2.43
CA LEU A 128 1.00 17.00 2.47
C LEU A 128 1.72 17.68 1.27
N LYS A 129 0.93 18.19 0.31
CA LYS A 129 1.40 18.92 -0.88
C LYS A 129 1.96 20.29 -0.56
#